data_AF-A0A841E504-F1
#
_entry.id   AF-A0A841E504-F1
#
_cell.length_a   1.000
_cell.length_b   1.000
_cell.length_c   1.000
_cell.angle_alpha   90.00
_cell.angle_beta   90.00
_cell.angle_gamma   90.00
#
_symmetry.space_group_name_H-M   'P 1'
#
loop_
_entity.id
_entity.type
_entity.pdbx_description
1 polymer ?
#
loop_
_entity_poly.entity_id
_entity_poly.type
_entity_poly.pdbx_seq_one_letter_code
_entity_poly.pdbx_strand_id
1 'polypeptide(L)'
;MSLTVSPELQSKAEQGPVDNTDFIACIRESLPYAWSVVSGLAERAAAGDAEYEANEVPPPGETERGQLLRLLASDAMRDAVERHFGMRLAFQNCHRVALFKPGADAAREEFTSPRAQLLNQSPELVDC
;
A
#
# COMPACT_ATOMS: atom_id res chain seq x y z
N MET A 1 11.35 5.12 8.23
CA MET A 1 10.34 6.17 7.96
C MET A 1 9.34 6.22 9.11
N SER A 2 9.24 7.36 9.80
CA SER A 2 8.30 7.62 10.90
C SER A 2 7.05 8.34 10.38
N LEU A 3 5.94 8.20 11.11
CA LEU A 3 4.78 9.07 10.91
C LEU A 3 5.03 10.44 11.52
N THR A 4 4.55 11.48 10.86
CA THR A 4 4.41 12.83 11.42
C THR A 4 3.08 12.88 12.14
N VAL A 5 3.08 12.50 13.41
CA VAL A 5 1.87 12.48 14.25
C VAL A 5 1.73 13.85 14.93
N SER A 6 0.59 14.52 14.72
CA SER A 6 0.33 15.79 15.39
C SER A 6 0.10 15.57 16.90
N PRO A 7 0.40 16.55 17.76
CA PRO A 7 0.10 16.46 19.20
C PRO A 7 -1.38 16.18 19.49
N GLU A 8 -2.27 16.71 18.66
CA GLU A 8 -3.72 16.51 18.75
C GLU A 8 -4.10 15.05 18.46
N LEU A 9 -3.56 14.46 17.39
CA LEU A 9 -3.79 13.06 17.05
C LEU A 9 -3.18 12.12 18.09
N GLN A 10 -2.01 12.46 18.63
CA GLN A 10 -1.38 11.74 19.72
C GLN A 10 -2.26 11.75 20.98
N SER A 11 -2.80 12.91 21.37
CA SER A 11 -3.69 13.03 22.52
C SER A 11 -5.00 12.26 22.32
N LYS A 12 -5.56 12.24 21.10
CA LYS A 12 -6.72 11.39 20.76
C LYS A 12 -6.40 9.90 20.95
N ALA A 13 -5.25 9.44 20.44
CA ALA A 13 -4.84 8.04 20.55
C ALA A 13 -4.63 7.59 22.01
N GLU A 14 -4.19 8.50 22.88
CA GLU A 14 -4.05 8.24 24.32
C GLU A 14 -5.41 8.11 25.03
N GLN A 15 -6.48 8.72 24.50
CA GLN A 15 -7.82 8.70 25.08
C GLN A 15 -8.66 7.50 24.61
N GLY A 16 -8.25 6.81 23.55
CA GLY A 16 -8.95 5.63 23.06
C GLY A 16 -8.79 5.38 21.55
N PRO A 17 -9.71 4.60 20.96
CA PRO A 17 -9.68 4.29 19.54
C PRO A 17 -9.69 5.55 18.66
N VAL A 18 -8.85 5.55 17.64
CA VAL A 18 -8.77 6.61 16.61
C VAL A 18 -9.61 6.20 15.41
N ASP A 19 -10.33 7.14 14.81
CA ASP A 19 -11.11 6.89 13.61
C ASP A 19 -10.20 6.68 12.38
N ASN A 20 -10.73 5.97 11.38
CA ASN A 20 -9.95 5.66 10.19
C ASN A 20 -9.61 6.92 9.38
N THR A 21 -10.45 7.96 9.43
CA THR A 21 -10.23 9.18 8.65
C THR A 21 -9.04 9.97 9.19
N ASP A 22 -8.96 10.16 10.51
CA ASP A 22 -7.80 10.81 11.15
C ASP A 22 -6.51 10.01 10.88
N PHE A 23 -6.56 8.68 10.94
CA PHE A 23 -5.38 7.87 10.69
C PHE A 23 -4.94 7.91 9.21
N ILE A 24 -5.89 7.90 8.27
CA ILE A 24 -5.61 8.07 6.84
C ILE A 24 -5.00 9.44 6.54
N ALA A 25 -5.51 10.51 7.17
CA ALA A 25 -4.93 11.84 7.03
C ALA A 25 -3.45 11.85 7.45
N CYS A 26 -3.13 11.26 8.61
CA CYS A 26 -1.75 11.13 9.09
C CYS A 26 -0.87 10.30 8.14
N ILE A 27 -1.37 9.17 7.62
CA ILE A 27 -0.64 8.35 6.64
C ILE A 27 -0.34 9.16 5.38
N ARG A 28 -1.35 9.85 4.82
CA ARG A 28 -1.22 10.65 3.60
C ARG A 28 -0.19 11.76 3.75
N GLU A 29 -0.21 12.47 4.88
CA GLU A 29 0.73 13.57 5.17
C GLU A 29 2.15 13.05 5.43
N SER A 30 2.29 11.89 6.06
CA SER A 30 3.59 11.33 6.43
C SER A 30 4.27 10.58 5.28
N LEU A 31 3.49 9.95 4.40
CA LEU A 31 3.96 9.04 3.34
C LEU A 31 3.39 9.46 1.97
N PRO A 32 3.62 10.70 1.50
CA PRO A 32 2.94 11.25 0.33
C PRO A 32 3.20 10.48 -0.97
N TYR A 33 4.40 9.91 -1.16
CA TYR A 33 4.71 9.07 -2.31
C TYR A 33 3.97 7.73 -2.23
N ALA A 34 4.00 7.05 -1.08
CA ALA A 34 3.26 5.80 -0.94
C ALA A 34 1.77 6.02 -1.15
N TRP A 35 1.23 7.12 -0.61
CA TRP A 35 -0.15 7.51 -0.79
C TRP A 35 -0.50 7.76 -2.27
N SER A 36 0.34 8.47 -3.02
CA SER A 36 0.09 8.73 -4.44
C SER A 36 0.07 7.45 -5.27
N VAL A 37 0.96 6.49 -4.97
CA VAL A 37 0.96 5.18 -5.64
C VAL A 37 -0.33 4.41 -5.34
N VAL A 38 -0.70 4.24 -4.07
CA VAL A 38 -1.90 3.43 -3.72
C VAL A 38 -3.20 4.08 -4.16
N SER A 39 -3.31 5.41 -4.07
CA SER A 39 -4.50 6.14 -4.55
C SER A 39 -4.62 6.09 -6.07
N GLY A 40 -3.52 6.27 -6.81
CA GLY A 40 -3.53 6.14 -8.27
C GLY A 40 -3.85 4.71 -8.73
N LEU A 41 -3.41 3.69 -7.99
CA LEU A 41 -3.80 2.29 -8.24
C LEU A 41 -5.29 2.07 -7.97
N ALA A 42 -5.82 2.61 -6.88
CA ALA A 42 -7.24 2.52 -6.55
C ALA A 42 -8.12 3.16 -7.64
N GLU A 43 -7.73 4.33 -8.12
CA GLU A 43 -8.43 5.04 -9.20
C GLU A 43 -8.44 4.24 -10.50
N ARG A 44 -7.28 3.72 -10.93
CA ARG A 44 -7.20 2.89 -12.14
C ARG A 44 -7.99 1.59 -12.00
N ALA A 45 -7.91 0.94 -10.84
CA ALA A 45 -8.66 -0.28 -10.59
C ALA A 45 -10.15 0.02 -10.68
N ALA A 46 -10.64 1.07 -10.01
CA ALA A 46 -12.04 1.46 -10.04
C ALA A 46 -12.56 1.82 -11.45
N ALA A 47 -11.72 2.42 -12.30
CA ALA A 47 -12.09 2.84 -13.65
C ALA A 47 -11.98 1.73 -14.71
N GLY A 48 -11.10 0.75 -14.50
CA GLY A 48 -10.85 -0.33 -15.46
C GLY A 48 -11.73 -1.56 -15.24
N ASP A 49 -11.64 -2.52 -16.16
CA ASP A 49 -12.33 -3.82 -16.07
C ASP A 49 -11.49 -4.91 -15.38
N ALA A 50 -10.18 -4.67 -15.21
CA ALA A 50 -9.27 -5.64 -14.58
C ALA A 50 -9.65 -5.90 -13.11
N GLU A 51 -9.33 -7.10 -12.63
CA GLU A 51 -9.57 -7.52 -11.23
C GLU A 51 -8.69 -6.75 -10.22
N TYR A 52 -7.53 -6.30 -10.67
CA TYR A 52 -6.58 -5.52 -9.87
C TYR A 52 -5.69 -4.64 -10.75
N GLU A 53 -5.04 -3.67 -10.13
CA GLU A 53 -3.97 -2.86 -10.74
C GLU A 53 -2.70 -3.01 -9.90
N ALA A 54 -1.53 -2.97 -10.55
CA ALA A 54 -0.23 -3.07 -9.89
C ALA A 54 0.70 -1.92 -10.27
N ASN A 55 1.55 -1.51 -9.32
CA ASN A 55 2.70 -0.67 -9.60
C ASN A 55 3.88 -1.54 -10.02
N GLU A 56 4.46 -1.24 -11.18
CA GLU A 56 5.66 -1.93 -11.69
C GLU A 56 6.83 -0.97 -11.89
N VAL A 57 6.67 0.29 -11.48
CA VAL A 57 7.69 1.33 -11.60
C VAL A 57 8.48 1.43 -10.28
N PRO A 58 9.80 1.24 -10.28
CA PRO A 58 10.63 1.45 -9.11
C PRO A 58 10.53 2.90 -8.59
N PRO A 59 10.55 3.11 -7.26
CA PRO A 59 10.65 4.42 -6.67
C PRO A 59 11.87 5.19 -7.18
N PRO A 60 11.76 6.52 -7.33
CA PRO A 60 12.86 7.35 -7.82
C PRO A 60 14.05 7.41 -6.84
N GLY A 61 13.87 6.97 -5.59
CA GLY A 61 14.92 6.96 -4.58
C GLY A 61 14.60 6.14 -3.33
N GLU A 62 15.59 6.08 -2.42
CA GLU A 62 15.54 5.40 -1.13
C GLU A 62 14.38 5.89 -0.24
N THR A 63 14.15 7.19 -0.23
CA THR A 63 13.12 7.82 0.60
C THR A 63 11.74 7.34 0.17
N GLU A 64 11.43 7.40 -1.12
CA GLU A 64 10.17 6.98 -1.71
C GLU A 64 9.94 5.48 -1.54
N ARG A 65 10.99 4.68 -1.73
CA ARG A 65 10.95 3.24 -1.43
C ARG A 65 10.66 2.97 0.03
N GLY A 66 11.30 3.71 0.93
CA GLY A 66 11.06 3.65 2.36
C GLY A 66 9.61 3.98 2.72
N GLN A 67 8.94 4.88 1.99
CA GLN A 67 7.52 5.17 2.21
C GLN A 67 6.63 3.98 1.87
N LEU A 68 6.82 3.36 0.70
CA LEU A 68 6.06 2.19 0.28
C LEU A 68 6.23 1.04 1.28
N LEU A 69 7.48 0.70 1.60
CA LEU A 69 7.79 -0.35 2.58
C LEU A 69 7.17 -0.04 3.94
N ARG A 70 7.21 1.22 4.38
CA ARG A 70 6.64 1.60 5.68
C ARG A 70 5.12 1.44 5.75
N LEU A 71 4.42 1.79 4.66
CA LEU A 71 2.97 1.62 4.56
C LEU A 71 2.61 0.13 4.53
N LEU A 72 3.28 -0.66 3.69
CA LEU A 72 2.90 -2.04 3.41
C LEU A 72 3.32 -3.03 4.50
N ALA A 73 4.42 -2.76 5.21
CA ALA A 73 4.91 -3.60 6.30
C ALA A 73 4.11 -3.43 7.62
N SER A 74 3.22 -2.44 7.71
CA SER A 74 2.42 -2.20 8.91
C SER A 74 0.99 -2.66 8.70
N ASP A 75 0.56 -3.67 9.46
CA ASP A 75 -0.79 -4.21 9.37
C ASP A 75 -1.85 -3.13 9.60
N ALA A 76 -1.70 -2.31 10.64
CA ALA A 76 -2.64 -1.23 10.93
C ALA A 76 -2.77 -0.22 9.77
N MET A 77 -1.66 0.16 9.12
CA MET A 77 -1.69 1.07 7.97
C MET A 77 -2.32 0.42 6.75
N ARG A 78 -1.88 -0.81 6.43
CA ARG A 78 -2.41 -1.58 5.31
C ARG A 78 -3.92 -1.76 5.46
N ASP A 79 -4.38 -2.22 6.62
CA ASP A 79 -5.80 -2.44 6.91
C ASP A 79 -6.61 -1.14 6.89
N ALA A 80 -6.03 -0.01 7.32
CA ALA A 80 -6.68 1.30 7.24
C ALA A 80 -6.87 1.75 5.78
N VAL A 81 -5.85 1.56 4.95
CA VAL A 81 -5.88 1.90 3.52
C VAL A 81 -6.83 0.98 2.75
N GLU A 82 -6.80 -0.34 3.03
CA GLU A 82 -7.75 -1.30 2.46
C GLU A 82 -9.21 -0.91 2.77
N ARG A 83 -9.51 -0.56 4.03
CA ARG A 83 -10.85 -0.07 4.43
C ARG A 83 -11.21 1.24 3.78
N HIS A 84 -10.26 2.16 3.61
CA HIS A 84 -10.50 3.45 2.97
C HIS A 84 -10.93 3.31 1.51
N PHE A 85 -10.28 2.43 0.75
CA PHE A 85 -10.59 2.21 -0.67
C PHE A 85 -11.63 1.10 -0.92
N GLY A 86 -11.96 0.29 0.09
CA GLY A 86 -12.81 -0.89 -0.08
C GLY A 86 -12.15 -1.96 -0.98
N MET A 87 -10.82 -2.06 -0.94
CA MET A 87 -10.01 -2.92 -1.80
C MET A 87 -8.98 -3.67 -0.96
N ARG A 88 -8.34 -4.71 -1.53
CA ARG A 88 -7.26 -5.45 -0.85
C ARG A 88 -5.90 -5.10 -1.43
N LEU A 89 -4.92 -4.92 -0.56
CA LEU A 89 -3.53 -4.68 -0.93
C LEU A 89 -2.77 -6.01 -0.96
N ALA A 90 -1.87 -6.16 -1.94
CA ALA A 90 -0.83 -7.17 -1.90
C ALA A 90 0.50 -6.59 -2.36
N PHE A 91 1.59 -7.24 -1.96
CA PHE A 91 2.95 -6.76 -2.14
C PHE A 91 3.90 -7.93 -2.40
N GLN A 92 4.83 -7.79 -3.35
CA GLN A 92 5.80 -8.83 -3.70
C GLN A 92 7.26 -8.43 -3.41
N ASN A 93 7.65 -7.21 -3.77
CA ASN A 93 9.03 -6.73 -3.63
C ASN A 93 9.03 -5.21 -3.44
N CYS A 94 10.21 -4.61 -3.33
CA CYS A 94 10.43 -3.20 -2.98
C CYS A 94 9.54 -2.13 -3.66
N HIS A 95 8.90 -2.41 -4.80
CA HIS A 95 7.98 -1.50 -5.48
C HIS A 95 6.72 -2.14 -6.04
N ARG A 96 6.63 -3.47 -6.08
CA ARG A 96 5.49 -4.17 -6.67
C ARG A 96 4.37 -4.35 -5.67
N VAL A 97 3.49 -3.34 -5.63
CA VAL A 97 2.26 -3.29 -4.85
C VAL A 97 1.04 -3.33 -5.78
N ALA A 98 -0.01 -4.04 -5.39
CA ALA A 98 -1.24 -4.17 -6.15
C ALA A 98 -2.48 -3.91 -5.29
N LEU A 99 -3.52 -3.33 -5.89
CA LEU A 99 -4.86 -3.17 -5.29
C LEU A 99 -5.88 -4.01 -6.05
N PHE A 100 -6.55 -4.88 -5.31
CA PHE A 100 -7.53 -5.85 -5.80
C PHE A 100 -8.95 -5.39 -5.45
N LYS A 101 -9.85 -5.47 -6.43
CA LYS A 101 -11.27 -5.21 -6.23
C LYS A 101 -11.92 -6.24 -5.30
N PRO A 102 -13.07 -5.92 -4.70
CA PRO A 102 -13.91 -6.93 -4.05
C PRO A 102 -14.20 -8.11 -5.00
N GLY A 103 -13.96 -9.33 -4.53
CA GLY A 103 -14.18 -10.57 -5.30
C GLY A 103 -12.99 -11.08 -6.11
N ALA A 104 -11.88 -10.32 -6.19
CA ALA A 104 -10.66 -10.73 -6.91
C ALA A 104 -9.74 -11.65 -6.07
N ASP A 105 -10.32 -12.53 -5.24
CA ASP A 105 -9.56 -13.35 -4.29
C ASP A 105 -8.61 -14.32 -4.99
N ALA A 106 -9.06 -14.98 -6.08
CA ALA A 106 -8.23 -15.90 -6.85
C ALA A 106 -7.02 -15.19 -7.48
N ALA A 107 -7.23 -14.00 -8.06
CA ALA A 107 -6.15 -13.19 -8.62
C ALA A 107 -5.14 -12.77 -7.54
N ARG A 108 -5.62 -12.41 -6.34
CA ARG A 108 -4.77 -12.05 -5.20
C ARG A 108 -3.97 -13.24 -4.68
N GLU A 109 -4.57 -14.43 -4.62
CA GLU A 109 -3.89 -15.67 -4.24
C GLU A 109 -2.81 -16.05 -5.24
N GLU A 110 -3.09 -15.93 -6.55
CA GLU A 110 -2.08 -16.14 -7.58
C GLU A 110 -0.92 -15.14 -7.44
N PHE A 111 -1.25 -13.84 -7.31
CA PHE A 111 -0.26 -12.78 -7.13
C PHE A 111 0.63 -12.97 -5.90
N THR A 112 0.08 -13.48 -4.80
CA THR A 112 0.84 -13.72 -3.56
C THR A 112 1.45 -15.11 -3.46
N SER A 113 1.34 -15.93 -4.51
CA SER A 113 1.85 -17.29 -4.50
C SER A 113 3.39 -17.35 -4.49
N PRO A 114 3.99 -18.41 -3.92
CA PRO A 114 5.43 -18.63 -4.02
C PRO A 114 5.94 -18.65 -5.47
N ARG A 115 5.14 -19.19 -6.40
CA ARG A 115 5.48 -19.21 -7.82
C ARG A 115 5.55 -17.79 -8.39
N ALA A 116 4.54 -16.95 -8.11
CA ALA A 116 4.55 -15.57 -8.56
C ALA A 116 5.72 -14.78 -7.96
N GLN A 117 6.05 -15.01 -6.68
CA GLN A 117 7.23 -14.40 -6.05
C GLN A 117 8.53 -14.80 -6.74
N LEU A 118 8.73 -16.09 -7.07
CA LEU A 118 9.90 -16.56 -7.78
C LEU A 118 9.99 -16.02 -9.21
N LEU A 119 8.86 -15.88 -9.90
CA LEU A 119 8.82 -15.28 -11.24
C LEU A 119 9.02 -13.77 -11.23
N ASN A 120 8.74 -13.12 -10.12
CA ASN A 120 9.04 -11.71 -9.88
C ASN A 120 10.54 -11.46 -9.57
N GLN A 121 11.39 -12.49 -9.68
CA GLN A 121 12.84 -12.41 -9.57
C GLN A 121 13.45 -12.59 -10.97
N SER A 122 13.40 -11.55 -11.81
CA SER A 122 14.14 -11.53 -13.07
C SER A 122 15.55 -10.98 -12.85
N PRO A 123 16.53 -11.29 -13.72
CA PRO A 123 17.87 -10.69 -13.65
C PRO A 123 17.86 -9.15 -13.73
N GLU A 124 16.80 -8.56 -14.27
CA GLU A 124 16.59 -7.11 -14.36
C GLU A 124 16.04 -6.51 -13.06
N LEU A 125 15.62 -7.34 -12.11
CA LEU A 125 15.07 -6.97 -10.80
C LEU A 125 16.05 -7.27 -9.66
N VAL A 126 17.31 -7.59 -9.98
CA VAL A 126 18.37 -7.79 -8.98
C VAL A 126 18.62 -6.47 -8.25
N ASP A 127 18.59 -6.51 -6.91
CA ASP A 127 18.62 -5.36 -5.98
C ASP A 127 17.25 -4.68 -5.73
N CYS A 128 16.19 -5.46 -5.90
CA CYS A 128 14.87 -5.25 -5.34
C CYS A 128 14.40 -6.54 -4.63
#